data_AF-A0A7Y4IR38-F1
#
_entry.id   AF-A0A7Y4IR38-F1
#
_cell.length_a   1.000
_cell.length_b   1.000
_cell.length_c   1.000
_cell.angle_alpha   90.00
_cell.angle_beta   90.00
_cell.angle_gamma   90.00
#
_symmetry.space_group_name_H-M   'P 1'
#
loop_
_entity.id
_entity.type
_entity.pdbx_description
1 polymer ?
#
loop_
_entity_poly.entity_id
_entity_poly.type
_entity_poly.pdbx_seq_one_letter_code
_entity_poly.pdbx_strand_id
1 'polypeptide(L)'
;GGASSIASGAPQASSDQANEQKNVLTAGGLRPVRYQARFEAPGVPVWKRGFFVPTVLAPLGLLLGVALIGGVRGRLALRSEAGRGRQQAKAARKRLADAEKLQSSGDVGAFYGEVEKALHGFLEARLGMPVVGLTREVLAEKLTAGGADAERRAKVLFVLEACDFGRYGGGGDPAERQKVMDAAAAAMEGWA
;
A
#
# COMPACT_ATOMS: atom_id res chain seq x y z
N GLY A 1 -29.31 28.14 34.03
CA GLY A 1 -30.78 28.01 34.01
C GLY A 1 -31.14 26.92 33.02
N GLY A 2 -32.09 26.03 33.25
CA GLY A 2 -32.99 25.87 34.38
C GLY A 2 -33.28 24.38 34.56
N ALA A 3 -33.60 24.00 35.80
CA ALA A 3 -34.09 22.68 36.13
C ALA A 3 -35.53 22.55 35.60
N SER A 4 -35.75 21.67 34.63
CA SER A 4 -37.10 21.28 34.23
C SER A 4 -37.56 20.16 35.16
N SER A 5 -38.39 20.53 36.13
CA SER A 5 -39.12 19.61 36.99
C SER A 5 -40.05 18.74 36.14
N ILE A 6 -39.79 17.43 36.13
CA ILE A 6 -40.72 16.45 35.56
C ILE A 6 -41.79 16.25 36.63
N ALA A 7 -42.93 16.92 36.45
CA ALA A 7 -44.10 16.68 37.27
C ALA A 7 -44.58 15.24 37.03
N SER A 8 -44.44 14.40 38.05
CA SER A 8 -45.02 13.06 38.10
C SER A 8 -46.55 13.18 38.19
N GLY A 9 -47.20 13.43 37.06
CA GLY A 9 -48.65 13.36 36.95
C GLY A 9 -49.08 11.90 37.05
N ALA A 10 -49.65 11.52 38.19
CA ALA A 10 -50.41 10.27 38.31
C ALA A 10 -51.46 10.23 37.18
N PRO A 11 -51.74 9.05 36.57
CA PRO A 11 -52.74 8.96 35.52
C PRO A 11 -54.08 9.38 36.11
N GLN A 12 -54.58 10.54 35.71
CA GLN A 12 -55.95 10.93 36.02
C GLN A 12 -56.84 9.92 35.31
N ALA A 13 -57.49 9.05 36.09
CA ALA A 13 -58.56 8.21 35.62
C ALA A 13 -59.69 9.13 35.18
N SER A 14 -59.74 9.47 33.90
CA SER A 14 -60.93 10.07 33.30
C SER A 14 -62.05 9.05 33.45
N SER A 15 -62.98 9.31 34.35
CA SER A 15 -64.21 8.52 34.46
C SER A 15 -64.97 8.68 33.15
N ASP A 16 -64.84 7.66 32.30
CA ASP A 16 -65.54 7.56 31.03
C ASP A 16 -67.05 7.52 31.31
N GLN A 17 -67.78 8.58 30.95
CA GLN A 17 -69.23 8.65 31.12
C GLN A 17 -69.97 7.51 30.38
N ALA A 18 -69.28 6.79 29.48
CA ALA A 18 -69.79 5.57 28.85
C ALA A 18 -70.06 4.41 29.83
N ASN A 19 -69.56 4.47 31.07
CA ASN A 19 -69.78 3.43 32.09
C ASN A 19 -70.89 3.76 33.09
N GLU A 20 -71.63 4.87 32.90
CA GLU A 20 -72.81 5.16 33.72
C GLU A 20 -73.91 4.12 33.43
N GLN A 21 -74.40 3.42 34.45
CA GLN A 21 -75.46 2.42 34.31
C GLN A 21 -76.80 3.09 33.97
N LYS A 22 -76.99 3.43 32.69
CA LYS A 22 -78.30 3.75 32.14
C LYS A 22 -79.01 2.44 31.83
N ASN A 23 -79.72 1.91 32.83
CA ASN A 23 -80.65 0.79 32.65
C ASN A 23 -81.78 1.23 31.71
N VAL A 24 -81.57 1.06 30.40
CA VAL A 24 -82.62 1.17 29.39
C VAL A 24 -82.84 -0.23 28.84
N LEU A 25 -83.76 -0.96 29.49
CA LEU A 25 -84.29 -2.22 28.98
C LEU A 25 -85.31 -1.91 27.88
N THR A 26 -84.85 -1.73 26.64
CA THR A 26 -85.76 -1.69 25.50
C THR A 26 -86.09 -3.13 25.10
N ALA A 27 -87.37 -3.51 25.13
CA ALA A 27 -87.88 -4.89 24.96
C ALA A 27 -87.69 -5.53 23.55
N GLY A 28 -86.75 -5.03 22.75
CA GLY A 28 -86.40 -5.57 21.44
C GLY A 28 -85.12 -5.01 20.80
N GLY A 29 -84.29 -4.29 21.58
CA GLY A 29 -83.09 -3.62 21.07
C GLY A 29 -81.79 -4.36 21.43
N LEU A 30 -80.82 -4.37 20.50
CA LEU A 30 -79.49 -4.95 20.69
C LEU A 30 -78.75 -4.31 21.89
N ARG A 31 -78.14 -5.14 22.73
CA ARG A 31 -77.34 -4.71 23.89
C ARG A 31 -76.07 -4.01 23.42
N PRO A 32 -75.69 -2.84 23.97
CA PRO A 32 -74.45 -2.18 23.59
C PRO A 32 -73.25 -3.03 24.01
N VAL A 33 -72.33 -3.25 23.06
CA VAL A 33 -71.07 -3.93 23.31
C VAL A 33 -70.20 -3.03 24.19
N ARG A 34 -69.82 -3.54 25.37
CA ARG A 34 -68.90 -2.84 26.27
C ARG A 34 -67.51 -2.90 25.66
N TYR A 35 -67.05 -1.79 25.08
CA TYR A 35 -65.67 -1.65 24.63
C TYR A 35 -64.84 -1.05 25.76
N GLN A 36 -63.87 -1.81 26.29
CA GLN A 36 -62.82 -1.26 27.15
C GLN A 36 -61.61 -0.95 26.27
N ALA A 37 -61.41 0.33 25.94
CA ALA A 37 -60.23 0.77 25.24
C ALA A 37 -59.05 0.86 26.22
N ARG A 38 -58.04 0.01 26.04
CA ARG A 38 -56.77 0.12 26.79
C ARG A 38 -55.77 0.87 25.91
N PHE A 39 -55.59 2.16 26.19
CA PHE A 39 -54.60 2.98 25.49
C PHE A 39 -53.25 2.78 26.17
N GLU A 40 -52.30 2.22 25.43
CA GLU A 40 -50.90 2.12 25.86
C GLU A 40 -50.08 3.10 25.03
N ALA A 41 -49.26 3.92 25.70
CA ALA A 41 -48.45 4.90 25.01
C ALA A 41 -47.47 4.20 24.05
N PRO A 42 -47.33 4.66 22.80
CA PRO A 42 -46.37 4.07 21.88
C PRO A 42 -44.96 4.18 22.47
N GLY A 43 -44.31 3.04 22.66
CA GLY A 43 -42.95 2.97 23.18
C GLY A 43 -41.95 3.71 22.28
N VAL A 44 -40.84 4.17 22.86
CA VAL A 44 -39.80 4.88 22.09
C VAL A 44 -39.19 3.97 21.02
N PRO A 45 -39.20 4.39 19.72
CA PRO A 45 -38.62 3.60 18.64
C PRO A 45 -37.13 3.32 18.85
N VAL A 46 -36.67 2.15 18.41
CA VAL A 46 -35.27 1.71 18.57
C VAL A 46 -34.27 2.62 17.88
N TRP A 47 -34.62 3.28 16.76
CA TRP A 47 -33.76 4.22 16.05
C TRP A 47 -33.54 5.55 16.78
N LYS A 48 -34.39 5.90 17.75
CA LYS A 48 -34.21 7.11 18.58
C LYS A 48 -33.26 6.85 19.76
N ARG A 49 -32.86 5.60 19.99
CA ARG A 49 -31.95 5.22 21.07
C ARG A 49 -30.50 5.51 20.64
N GLY A 50 -29.69 6.06 21.54
CA GLY A 50 -28.33 6.53 21.22
C GLY A 50 -27.37 5.44 20.70
N PHE A 51 -27.62 4.16 20.97
CA PHE A 51 -26.78 3.06 20.50
C PHE A 51 -27.06 2.66 19.04
N PHE A 52 -28.20 3.03 18.47
CA PHE A 52 -28.62 2.57 17.13
C PHE A 52 -27.66 3.07 16.05
N VAL A 53 -27.35 4.37 16.05
CA VAL A 53 -26.47 5.01 15.07
C VAL A 53 -25.05 4.43 15.05
N PRO A 54 -24.31 4.31 16.18
CA PRO A 54 -22.97 3.73 16.16
C PRO A 54 -22.98 2.25 15.77
N THR A 55 -24.02 1.48 16.14
CA THR A 55 -24.12 0.06 15.77
C THR A 55 -24.28 -0.12 14.26
N VAL A 56 -25.10 0.72 13.62
CA VAL A 56 -25.30 0.71 12.16
C VAL A 56 -24.05 1.20 11.42
N LEU A 57 -23.35 2.20 11.96
CA LEU A 57 -22.13 2.75 11.35
C LEU A 57 -20.87 1.92 11.62
N ALA A 58 -20.85 1.09 12.66
CA ALA A 58 -19.68 0.29 13.04
C ALA A 58 -19.09 -0.56 11.91
N PRO A 59 -19.86 -1.38 11.16
CA PRO A 59 -19.29 -2.17 10.06
C PRO A 59 -18.73 -1.29 8.93
N LEU A 60 -19.39 -0.17 8.62
CA LEU A 60 -18.91 0.77 7.60
C LEU A 60 -17.62 1.46 8.03
N GLY A 61 -17.56 1.90 9.30
CA GLY A 61 -16.36 2.50 9.88
C GLY A 61 -15.19 1.52 9.96
N LEU A 62 -15.45 0.25 10.30
CA LEU A 62 -14.44 -0.81 10.29
C LEU A 62 -13.89 -1.04 8.88
N LEU A 63 -14.76 -1.16 7.87
CA LEU A 63 -14.35 -1.33 6.47
C LEU A 63 -13.50 -0.14 5.98
N LEU A 64 -13.92 1.08 6.28
CA LEU A 64 -13.16 2.30 5.97
C LEU A 64 -11.80 2.31 6.68
N GLY A 65 -11.78 1.96 7.96
CA GLY A 65 -10.55 1.86 8.76
C GLY A 65 -9.57 0.85 8.17
N VAL A 66 -10.04 -0.36 7.84
CA VAL A 66 -9.22 -1.41 7.22
C VAL A 66 -8.72 -0.98 5.84
N ALA A 67 -9.57 -0.39 5.00
CA ALA A 67 -9.18 0.10 3.68
C ALA A 67 -8.14 1.22 3.76
N LEU A 68 -8.29 2.16 4.69
CA LEU A 68 -7.32 3.24 4.91
C LEU A 68 -5.98 2.69 5.42
N ILE A 69 -6.00 1.79 6.41
CA ILE A 69 -4.79 1.18 6.94
C ILE A 69 -4.08 0.36 5.86
N GLY A 70 -4.82 -0.46 5.10
CA GLY A 70 -4.28 -1.23 3.98
C GLY A 70 -3.66 -0.34 2.90
N GLY A 71 -4.36 0.74 2.52
CA GLY A 71 -3.86 1.71 1.54
C GLY A 71 -2.62 2.46 2.00
N VAL A 72 -2.56 2.89 3.26
CA VAL A 72 -1.38 3.57 3.84
C VAL A 72 -0.19 2.61 3.92
N ARG A 73 -0.41 1.37 4.38
CA ARG A 73 0.65 0.35 4.44
C ARG A 73 1.18 -0.01 3.04
N GLY A 74 0.30 -0.14 2.05
CA GLY A 74 0.69 -0.38 0.65
C GLY A 74 1.56 0.75 0.09
N ARG A 75 1.18 2.01 0.32
CA ARG A 75 1.99 3.18 -0.10
C ARG A 75 3.34 3.23 0.61
N LEU A 76 3.41 2.85 1.89
CA LEU A 76 4.67 2.82 2.64
C LEU A 76 5.60 1.69 2.16
N ALA A 77 5.04 0.52 1.83
CA ALA A 77 5.80 -0.58 1.24
C ALA A 77 6.43 -0.16 -0.11
N LEU A 78 5.65 0.46 -0.99
CA LEU A 78 6.17 0.97 -2.28
C LEU A 78 7.28 2.01 -2.10
N ARG A 79 7.18 2.89 -1.08
CA ARG A 79 8.26 3.83 -0.74
C ARG A 79 9.51 3.14 -0.21
N SER A 80 9.34 2.06 0.55
CA SER A 80 10.47 1.26 1.05
C SER A 80 11.21 0.58 -0.09
N GLU A 81 10.48 0.00 -1.05
CA GLU A 81 11.08 -0.61 -2.26
C GLU A 81 11.83 0.41 -3.12
N ALA A 82 11.23 1.56 -3.39
CA ALA A 82 11.90 2.64 -4.12
C ALA A 82 13.14 3.19 -3.39
N GLY A 83 13.09 3.23 -2.04
CA GLY A 83 14.23 3.59 -1.20
C GLY A 83 15.36 2.55 -1.23
N ARG A 84 15.01 1.26 -1.23
CA ARG A 84 15.95 0.14 -1.32
C ARG A 84 16.70 0.15 -2.66
N GLY A 85 15.99 0.33 -3.78
CA GLY A 85 16.62 0.45 -5.10
C GLY A 85 17.62 1.63 -5.17
N ARG A 86 17.27 2.79 -4.61
CA ARG A 86 18.20 3.94 -4.54
C ARG A 86 19.44 3.65 -3.69
N GLN A 87 19.27 2.96 -2.56
CA GLN A 87 20.38 2.58 -1.70
C GLN A 87 21.31 1.57 -2.39
N GLN A 88 20.75 0.57 -3.07
CA GLN A 88 21.51 -0.41 -3.84
C GLN A 88 22.26 0.25 -5.00
N ALA A 89 21.63 1.17 -5.74
CA ALA A 89 22.30 1.94 -6.79
C ALA A 89 23.45 2.80 -6.22
N LYS A 90 23.29 3.39 -5.03
CA LYS A 90 24.37 4.11 -4.34
C LYS A 90 25.50 3.18 -3.91
N ALA A 91 25.17 1.97 -3.43
CA ALA A 91 26.16 0.96 -3.06
C ALA A 91 26.93 0.45 -4.29
N ALA A 92 26.27 0.26 -5.42
CA ALA A 92 26.92 -0.08 -6.69
C ALA A 92 27.92 0.99 -7.14
N ARG A 93 27.53 2.28 -7.09
CA ARG A 93 28.44 3.40 -7.38
C ARG A 93 29.64 3.44 -6.43
N LYS A 94 29.43 3.14 -5.15
CA LYS A 94 30.54 3.05 -4.18
C LYS A 94 31.50 1.91 -4.53
N ARG A 95 30.97 0.73 -4.92
CA ARG A 95 31.79 -0.39 -5.38
C ARG A 95 32.60 -0.05 -6.62
N LEU A 96 32.04 0.75 -7.53
CA LEU A 96 32.78 1.25 -8.69
C LEU A 96 34.03 2.06 -8.28
N ALA A 97 33.88 2.94 -7.28
CA ALA A 97 35.01 3.70 -6.73
C ALA A 97 36.03 2.82 -5.98
N ASP A 98 35.62 1.66 -5.47
CA ASP A 98 36.53 0.67 -4.90
C ASP A 98 37.27 -0.11 -6.01
N ALA A 99 36.62 -0.40 -7.14
CA ALA A 99 37.26 -0.98 -8.33
C ALA A 99 38.34 -0.03 -8.90
N GLU A 100 38.10 1.28 -8.89
CA GLU A 100 39.09 2.29 -9.32
C GLU A 100 40.39 2.22 -8.49
N LYS A 101 40.30 1.92 -7.19
CA LYS A 101 41.48 1.72 -6.32
C LYS A 101 42.20 0.41 -6.64
N LEU A 102 41.46 -0.63 -7.02
CA LEU A 102 42.04 -1.92 -7.41
C LEU A 102 42.81 -1.82 -8.73
N GLN A 103 42.38 -0.96 -9.65
CA GLN A 103 43.09 -0.66 -10.90
C GLN A 103 44.53 -0.19 -10.65
N SER A 104 44.76 0.59 -9.59
CA SER A 104 46.07 1.10 -9.20
C SER A 104 46.91 0.07 -8.43
N SER A 105 46.28 -0.92 -7.80
CA SER A 105 46.96 -1.99 -7.04
C SER A 105 47.51 -3.13 -7.91
N GLY A 106 47.18 -3.17 -9.20
CA GLY A 106 47.71 -4.15 -10.16
C GLY A 106 47.00 -5.51 -10.19
N ASP A 107 45.98 -5.73 -9.35
CA ASP A 107 45.18 -6.96 -9.38
C ASP A 107 44.07 -6.87 -10.44
N VAL A 108 44.40 -7.34 -11.64
CA VAL A 108 43.51 -7.28 -12.81
C VAL A 108 42.25 -8.14 -12.64
N GLY A 109 42.38 -9.31 -12.00
CA GLY A 109 41.26 -10.22 -11.78
C GLY A 109 40.27 -9.65 -10.77
N ALA A 110 40.78 -9.09 -9.66
CA ALA A 110 39.94 -8.43 -8.66
C ALA A 110 39.25 -7.18 -9.21
N PHE A 111 39.93 -6.40 -10.07
CA PHE A 111 39.33 -5.24 -10.74
C PHE A 111 38.08 -5.62 -11.53
N TYR A 112 38.19 -6.54 -12.51
CA TYR A 112 37.05 -6.91 -13.35
C TYR A 112 35.91 -7.55 -12.54
N GLY A 113 36.24 -8.33 -11.51
CA GLY A 113 35.24 -8.91 -10.62
C GLY A 113 34.45 -7.86 -9.83
N GLU A 114 35.09 -6.79 -9.36
CA GLU A 114 34.38 -5.70 -8.67
C GLU A 114 33.58 -4.82 -9.62
N VAL A 115 34.06 -4.56 -10.85
CA VAL A 115 33.29 -3.85 -11.88
C VAL A 115 32.03 -4.62 -12.24
N GLU A 116 32.13 -5.92 -12.48
CA GLU A 116 31.00 -6.80 -12.80
C GLU A 116 29.96 -6.80 -11.65
N LYS A 117 30.41 -6.97 -10.40
CA LYS A 117 29.53 -6.90 -9.22
C LYS A 117 28.86 -5.54 -9.05
N ALA A 118 29.59 -4.45 -9.30
CA ALA A 118 29.04 -3.09 -9.24
C ALA A 118 27.95 -2.92 -10.30
N LEU A 119 28.20 -3.34 -11.53
CA LEU A 119 27.25 -3.26 -12.63
C LEU A 119 26.01 -4.12 -12.35
N HIS A 120 26.18 -5.39 -11.96
CA HIS A 120 25.06 -6.26 -11.59
C HIS A 120 24.22 -5.67 -10.47
N GLY A 121 24.85 -5.21 -9.37
CA GLY A 121 24.12 -4.59 -8.26
C GLY A 121 23.35 -3.33 -8.66
N PHE A 122 23.84 -2.56 -9.65
CA PHE A 122 23.10 -1.44 -10.21
C PHE A 122 21.91 -1.89 -11.06
N LEU A 123 22.10 -2.89 -11.92
CA LEU A 123 21.03 -3.41 -12.77
C LEU A 123 19.92 -4.07 -11.96
N GLU A 124 20.26 -4.83 -10.92
CA GLU A 124 19.28 -5.42 -9.99
C GLU A 124 18.48 -4.34 -9.26
N ALA A 125 19.14 -3.26 -8.84
CA ALA A 125 18.48 -2.12 -8.21
C ALA A 125 17.50 -1.39 -9.15
N ARG A 126 17.74 -1.44 -10.46
CA ARG A 126 16.91 -0.79 -11.49
C ARG A 126 15.78 -1.68 -12.00
N LEU A 127 16.07 -2.95 -12.23
CA LEU A 127 15.11 -3.92 -12.77
C LEU A 127 14.27 -4.57 -11.66
N GLY A 128 14.69 -4.48 -10.39
CA GLY A 128 14.02 -5.09 -9.24
C GLY A 128 14.06 -6.63 -9.25
N MET A 129 14.95 -7.21 -10.05
CA MET A 129 15.11 -8.65 -10.21
C MET A 129 16.60 -9.02 -10.31
N PRO A 130 17.00 -10.24 -9.89
CA PRO A 130 18.38 -10.68 -10.05
C PRO A 130 18.76 -10.76 -11.54
N VAL A 131 19.93 -10.23 -11.87
CA VAL A 131 20.46 -10.23 -13.26
C VAL A 131 21.52 -11.31 -13.48
N VAL A 132 22.08 -11.83 -12.38
CA VAL A 132 23.06 -12.91 -12.42
C VAL A 132 22.42 -14.18 -13.00
N GLY A 133 23.07 -14.75 -14.02
CA GLY A 133 22.59 -15.97 -14.70
C GLY A 133 21.66 -15.71 -15.90
N LEU A 134 21.34 -14.45 -16.21
CA LEU A 134 20.64 -14.11 -17.46
C LEU A 134 21.59 -14.24 -18.65
N THR A 135 21.07 -14.71 -19.79
CA THR A 135 21.80 -14.62 -21.06
C THR A 135 21.82 -13.16 -21.54
N ARG A 136 22.73 -12.83 -22.48
CA ARG A 136 22.92 -11.45 -22.94
C ARG A 136 21.69 -10.95 -23.70
N GLU A 137 21.02 -11.85 -24.40
CA GLU A 137 19.79 -11.61 -25.14
C GLU A 137 18.64 -11.28 -24.18
N VAL A 138 18.44 -12.12 -23.16
CA VAL A 138 17.40 -11.91 -22.14
C VAL A 138 17.69 -10.63 -21.36
N LEU A 139 18.95 -10.36 -21.02
CA LEU A 139 19.33 -9.12 -20.36
C LEU A 139 18.99 -7.89 -21.22
N ALA A 140 19.29 -7.91 -22.52
CA ALA A 140 18.97 -6.82 -23.44
C ALA A 140 17.45 -6.59 -23.56
N GLU A 141 16.65 -7.65 -23.58
CA GLU A 141 15.18 -7.56 -23.55
C GLU A 141 14.69 -6.91 -22.25
N LYS A 142 15.20 -7.37 -21.09
CA LYS A 142 14.84 -6.81 -19.78
C LYS A 142 15.26 -5.35 -19.63
N LEU A 143 16.43 -4.98 -20.13
CA LEU A 143 16.89 -3.59 -20.15
C LEU A 143 15.96 -2.71 -21.00
N THR A 144 15.52 -3.21 -22.16
CA THR A 144 14.58 -2.50 -23.03
C THR A 144 13.22 -2.32 -22.35
N ALA A 145 12.70 -3.38 -21.70
CA ALA A 145 11.47 -3.30 -20.91
C ALA A 145 11.59 -2.35 -19.70
N GLY A 146 12.79 -2.23 -19.12
CA GLY A 146 13.13 -1.29 -18.06
C GLY A 146 13.35 0.16 -18.52
N GLY A 147 13.15 0.46 -19.80
CA GLY A 147 13.27 1.82 -20.35
C GLY A 147 14.69 2.26 -20.69
N ALA A 148 15.65 1.33 -20.77
CA ALA A 148 17.00 1.66 -21.23
C ALA A 148 17.04 1.88 -22.75
N ASP A 149 17.61 3.01 -23.14
CA ASP A 149 17.92 3.40 -24.51
C ASP A 149 18.98 2.49 -25.15
N ALA A 150 19.03 2.49 -26.47
CA ALA A 150 19.92 1.61 -27.23
C ALA A 150 21.40 1.83 -26.91
N GLU A 151 21.81 3.09 -26.69
CA GLU A 151 23.18 3.44 -26.37
C GLU A 151 23.60 2.85 -25.01
N ARG A 152 22.76 2.99 -23.98
CA ARG A 152 23.04 2.38 -22.66
C ARG A 152 23.08 0.86 -22.71
N ARG A 153 22.16 0.21 -23.43
CA ARG A 153 22.19 -1.25 -23.58
C ARG A 153 23.50 -1.73 -24.20
N ALA A 154 23.97 -1.02 -25.23
CA ALA A 154 25.25 -1.33 -25.86
C ALA A 154 26.42 -1.15 -24.88
N LYS A 155 26.43 -0.09 -24.07
CA LYS A 155 27.46 0.13 -23.03
C LYS A 155 27.45 -0.97 -21.96
N VAL A 156 26.27 -1.38 -21.48
CA VAL A 156 26.15 -2.46 -20.49
C VAL A 156 26.70 -3.78 -21.05
N LEU A 157 26.32 -4.14 -22.28
CA LEU A 157 26.81 -5.35 -22.93
C LEU A 157 28.33 -5.30 -23.14
N PHE A 158 28.85 -4.15 -23.60
CA PHE A 158 30.28 -3.93 -23.77
C PHE A 158 31.06 -4.12 -22.47
N VAL A 159 30.58 -3.57 -21.34
CA VAL A 159 31.26 -3.70 -20.05
C VAL A 159 31.29 -5.17 -19.60
N LEU A 160 30.17 -5.90 -19.75
CA LEU A 160 30.11 -7.32 -19.38
C LEU A 160 31.07 -8.17 -20.22
N GLU A 161 31.09 -7.94 -21.54
CA GLU A 161 32.00 -8.64 -22.45
C GLU A 161 33.46 -8.31 -22.15
N ALA A 162 33.78 -7.05 -21.86
CA ALA A 162 35.12 -6.64 -21.48
C ALA A 162 35.55 -7.22 -20.12
N CYS A 163 34.63 -7.39 -19.18
CA CYS A 163 34.90 -8.07 -17.90
C CYS A 163 35.15 -9.57 -18.09
N ASP A 164 34.36 -10.24 -18.95
CA ASP A 164 34.58 -11.65 -19.32
C ASP A 164 35.95 -11.83 -20.01
N PHE A 165 36.25 -10.98 -20.99
CA PHE A 165 37.53 -11.00 -21.70
C PHE A 165 38.70 -10.67 -20.76
N GLY A 166 38.57 -9.64 -19.92
CA GLY A 166 39.62 -9.26 -18.97
C GLY A 166 39.93 -10.33 -17.93
N ARG A 167 38.94 -11.14 -17.57
CA ARG A 167 39.08 -12.22 -16.58
C ARG A 167 39.64 -13.51 -17.17
N TYR A 168 39.30 -13.85 -18.42
CA TYR A 168 39.66 -15.13 -19.04
C TYR A 168 40.62 -15.03 -20.24
N GLY A 169 40.67 -13.89 -20.92
CA GLY A 169 41.43 -13.64 -22.14
C GLY A 169 42.85 -13.11 -21.94
N GLY A 170 43.29 -12.94 -20.68
CA GLY A 170 44.57 -12.34 -20.34
C GLY A 170 44.43 -10.83 -20.13
N GLY A 171 44.77 -10.39 -18.92
CA GLY A 171 44.42 -9.06 -18.40
C GLY A 171 44.70 -7.90 -19.35
N GLY A 172 43.65 -7.13 -19.66
CA GLY A 172 43.73 -5.96 -20.54
C GLY A 172 44.66 -4.84 -20.00
N ASP A 173 45.20 -4.06 -20.94
CA ASP A 173 46.09 -2.93 -20.68
C ASP A 173 45.39 -1.90 -19.75
N PRO A 174 46.10 -1.18 -18.85
CA PRO A 174 45.55 -0.06 -18.09
C PRO A 174 44.62 0.89 -18.87
N ALA A 175 44.89 1.16 -20.15
CA ALA A 175 44.02 1.97 -20.99
C ALA A 175 42.67 1.31 -21.30
N GLU A 176 42.64 -0.01 -21.51
CA GLU A 176 41.39 -0.76 -21.70
C GLU A 176 40.59 -0.82 -20.40
N ARG A 177 41.25 -1.05 -19.26
CA ARG A 177 40.60 -1.02 -17.94
C ARG A 177 39.92 0.32 -17.67
N GLN A 178 40.57 1.42 -18.04
CA GLN A 178 39.97 2.75 -17.92
C GLN A 178 38.73 2.91 -18.80
N LYS A 179 38.77 2.45 -20.06
CA LYS A 179 37.60 2.49 -20.96
C LYS A 179 36.42 1.70 -20.40
N VAL A 180 36.68 0.54 -19.81
CA VAL A 180 35.64 -0.27 -19.16
C VAL A 180 35.05 0.47 -17.96
N MET A 181 35.89 1.14 -17.18
CA MET A 181 35.45 2.00 -16.07
C MET A 181 34.54 3.13 -16.52
N ASP A 182 34.98 3.89 -17.52
CA ASP A 182 34.25 5.04 -18.05
C ASP A 182 32.92 4.59 -18.69
N ALA A 183 32.92 3.46 -19.41
CA ALA A 183 31.71 2.88 -19.97
C ALA A 183 30.73 2.40 -18.90
N ALA A 184 31.22 1.81 -17.81
CA ALA A 184 30.40 1.39 -16.67
C ALA A 184 29.79 2.59 -15.95
N ALA A 185 30.58 3.64 -15.71
CA ALA A 185 30.10 4.90 -15.14
C ALA A 185 29.04 5.54 -16.04
N ALA A 186 29.30 5.65 -17.34
CA ALA A 186 28.35 6.21 -18.31
C ALA A 186 27.07 5.38 -18.47
N ALA A 187 27.13 4.05 -18.29
CA ALA A 187 25.93 3.20 -18.26
C ALA A 187 25.08 3.43 -16.99
N MET A 188 25.73 3.78 -15.87
CA MET A 188 25.06 4.06 -14.61
C MET A 188 24.58 5.52 -14.46
N GLU A 189 25.21 6.45 -15.18
CA GLU A 189 24.88 7.87 -15.21
C GLU A 189 23.78 8.15 -16.25
N GLY A 190 22.75 8.89 -15.83
CA GLY A 190 21.65 9.28 -16.72
C GLY A 190 20.45 8.33 -16.77
N TRP A 191 20.52 7.12 -16.22
CA TRP A 191 19.31 6.35 -15.96
C TRP A 191 18.60 7.00 -14.76
N ALA A 192 17.66 7.90 -15.00
CA ALA A 192 16.84 8.54 -13.97
C ALA A 192 15.72 7.59 -13.55
#